data_AF-A0A6M3KBB1-F1
#
_entry.id   AF-A0A6M3KBB1-F1
#
_cell.length_a   1.000
_cell.length_b   1.000
_cell.length_c   1.000
_cell.angle_alpha   90.00
_cell.angle_beta   90.00
_cell.angle_gamma   90.00
#
_symmetry.space_group_name_H-M   'P 1'
#
loop_
_entity.id
_entity.type
_entity.pdbx_description
1 polymer ?
#
loop_
_entity_poly.entity_id
_entity_poly.type
_entity_poly.pdbx_seq_one_letter_code
_entity_poly.pdbx_strand_id
1 'polypeptide(L)'
;MKGSWKTATIDIDRASEFTGDDVDRFSSLISLEADYENVLVVIPALSSSAVVSLYIQTDASIASVPVQMQVMDSDATGHHVLGTSSGAGSVAIVFHVGAVQYFRVHCGANQAADRAFTVRGC
;
A
#
# COMPACT_ATOMS: atom_id res chain seq x y z
N MET A 1 0.68 5.03 -21.27
CA MET A 1 0.24 6.31 -20.69
C MET A 1 1.02 6.55 -19.41
N LYS A 2 1.49 7.77 -19.10
CA LYS A 2 2.09 8.06 -17.79
C LYS A 2 0.99 7.99 -16.73
N GLY A 3 1.11 7.11 -15.73
CA GLY A 3 0.15 7.04 -14.63
C GLY A 3 0.04 8.38 -13.90
N SER A 4 -1.19 8.77 -13.58
CA SER A 4 -1.45 9.91 -12.71
C SER A 4 -1.01 9.58 -11.29
N TRP A 5 -0.45 10.55 -10.59
CA TRP A 5 -0.17 10.42 -9.17
C TRP A 5 -1.49 10.37 -8.39
N LYS A 6 -1.58 9.46 -7.42
CA LYS A 6 -2.69 9.32 -6.49
C LYS A 6 -2.16 9.39 -5.05
N THR A 7 -3.04 9.70 -4.10
CA THR A 7 -2.69 9.73 -2.68
C THR A 7 -3.41 8.60 -1.96
N ALA A 8 -2.66 7.77 -1.25
CA ALA A 8 -3.19 6.75 -0.36
C ALA A 8 -3.02 7.23 1.08
N THR A 9 -4.11 7.41 1.82
CA THR A 9 -4.06 7.98 3.17
C THR A 9 -4.40 6.92 4.20
N ILE A 10 -3.48 6.66 5.12
CA ILE A 10 -3.83 6.05 6.41
C ILE A 10 -4.39 7.16 7.27
N ASP A 11 -5.67 7.03 7.61
CA ASP A 11 -6.45 7.94 8.45
C ASP A 11 -6.74 7.20 9.77
N ILE A 12 -6.20 7.71 10.87
CA ILE A 12 -6.23 7.03 12.18
C ILE A 12 -7.56 7.17 12.91
N ASP A 13 -8.46 8.04 12.44
CA ASP A 13 -9.76 8.30 13.06
C ASP A 13 -10.92 7.83 12.15
N ARG A 14 -10.63 7.05 11.11
CA ARG A 14 -11.60 6.69 10.08
C ARG A 14 -12.53 5.55 10.51
N ALA A 15 -13.83 5.77 10.34
CA ALA A 15 -14.83 4.70 10.43
C ALA A 15 -14.59 3.63 9.33
N SER A 16 -14.70 2.35 9.70
CA SER A 16 -14.32 1.18 8.88
C SER A 16 -14.60 1.29 7.37
N GLU A 17 -13.55 1.19 6.55
CA GLU A 17 -13.64 1.22 5.07
C GLU A 17 -13.54 -0.19 4.44
N PHE A 18 -13.22 -1.20 5.24
CA PHE A 18 -13.26 -2.61 4.88
C PHE A 18 -13.45 -3.44 6.16
N THR A 19 -13.82 -4.72 6.04
CA THR A 19 -14.11 -5.61 7.17
C THR A 19 -12.87 -6.21 7.84
N GLY A 20 -11.77 -5.46 7.91
CA GLY A 20 -10.54 -5.91 8.58
C GLY A 20 -10.38 -5.33 9.98
N ASP A 21 -9.61 -6.03 10.80
CA ASP A 21 -9.50 -5.75 12.23
C ASP A 21 -8.67 -4.49 12.56
N ASP A 22 -7.80 -4.03 11.66
CA ASP A 22 -6.84 -2.92 11.88
C ASP A 22 -6.99 -1.77 10.85
N VAL A 23 -8.16 -1.13 10.77
CA VAL A 23 -8.45 -0.08 9.77
C VAL A 23 -7.40 1.05 9.75
N ASP A 24 -6.84 1.39 10.91
CA ASP A 24 -5.85 2.48 11.10
C ASP A 24 -4.45 2.13 10.58
N ARG A 25 -4.24 0.90 10.08
CA ARG A 25 -2.99 0.46 9.45
C ARG A 25 -3.08 0.43 7.93
N PHE A 26 -4.27 0.59 7.37
CA PHE A 26 -4.50 0.51 5.94
C PHE A 26 -4.92 1.85 5.37
N SER A 27 -4.32 2.20 4.23
CA SER A 27 -4.72 3.37 3.50
C SER A 27 -6.14 3.25 2.97
N SER A 28 -6.70 4.36 2.51
CA SER A 28 -7.82 4.36 1.56
C SER A 28 -7.57 3.43 0.37
N LEU A 29 -8.65 2.88 -0.18
CA LEU A 29 -8.58 2.07 -1.39
C LEU A 29 -8.08 2.91 -2.57
N ILE A 30 -7.07 2.39 -3.26
CA ILE A 30 -6.57 2.95 -4.50
C ILE A 30 -7.03 2.07 -5.66
N SER A 31 -7.56 2.71 -6.71
CA SER A 31 -7.80 2.08 -8.01
C SER A 31 -6.75 2.54 -9.02
N LEU A 32 -6.16 1.61 -9.78
CA LEU A 32 -5.25 1.88 -10.90
C LEU A 32 -5.84 1.50 -12.25
N GLU A 33 -7.15 1.25 -12.31
CA GLU A 33 -7.86 0.93 -13.56
C GLU A 33 -7.32 -0.34 -14.27
N ALA A 34 -6.56 -1.19 -13.56
CA ALA A 34 -5.94 -2.43 -14.03
C ALA A 34 -4.86 -2.26 -15.12
N ASP A 35 -4.27 -1.08 -15.25
CA ASP A 35 -3.40 -0.74 -16.39
C ASP A 35 -1.89 -0.86 -16.12
N TYR A 36 -1.48 -1.25 -14.90
CA TYR A 36 -0.08 -1.17 -14.48
C TYR A 36 0.44 -2.44 -13.83
N GLU A 37 1.56 -2.94 -14.34
CA GLU A 37 2.27 -4.05 -13.72
C GLU A 37 3.04 -3.63 -12.47
N ASN A 38 3.40 -2.34 -12.35
CA ASN A 38 4.17 -1.83 -11.23
C ASN A 38 3.55 -0.55 -10.63
N VAL A 39 3.81 -0.32 -9.34
CA VAL A 39 3.39 0.86 -8.59
C VAL A 39 4.58 1.44 -7.86
N LEU A 40 4.92 2.68 -8.19
CA LEU A 40 5.83 3.48 -7.39
C LEU A 40 5.07 4.07 -6.20
N VAL A 41 5.57 3.83 -4.99
CA VAL A 41 5.06 4.38 -3.73
C VAL A 41 6.14 5.21 -3.08
N VAL A 42 5.85 6.48 -2.83
CA VAL A 42 6.66 7.37 -2.00
C VAL A 42 6.10 7.34 -0.58
N ILE A 43 6.90 6.77 0.32
CA ILE A 43 6.64 6.64 1.74
C ILE A 43 7.13 7.92 2.43
N PRO A 44 6.26 8.65 3.16
CA PRO A 44 6.68 9.82 3.91
C PRO A 44 7.50 9.42 5.16
N ALA A 45 8.00 10.41 5.89
CA ALA A 45 8.49 10.19 7.25
C ALA A 45 7.40 9.51 8.10
N LEU A 46 7.73 8.37 8.73
CA LEU A 46 6.82 7.67 9.64
C LEU A 46 7.11 8.08 11.10
N SER A 47 6.06 8.10 11.94
CA SER A 47 6.21 8.36 13.38
C SER A 47 6.78 7.18 14.14
N SER A 48 6.61 5.98 13.59
CA SER A 48 7.19 4.75 14.12
C SER A 48 7.71 3.94 12.93
N SER A 49 8.92 3.41 13.07
CA SER A 49 9.51 2.56 12.05
C SER A 49 8.63 1.34 11.83
N ALA A 50 8.26 1.10 10.58
CA ALA A 50 7.34 0.05 10.22
C ALA A 50 7.71 -0.56 8.88
N VAL A 51 7.27 -1.79 8.69
CA VAL A 51 7.22 -2.40 7.36
C VAL A 51 6.04 -1.80 6.60
N VAL A 52 6.28 -1.32 5.39
CA VAL A 52 5.22 -0.90 4.45
C VAL A 52 5.02 -2.00 3.41
N SER A 53 3.77 -2.33 3.09
CA SER A 53 3.43 -3.38 2.11
C SER A 53 2.18 -3.00 1.33
N LEU A 54 1.96 -3.64 0.18
CA LEU A 54 0.71 -3.50 -0.57
C LEU A 54 -0.19 -4.71 -0.37
N TYR A 55 -1.47 -4.45 -0.18
CA TYR A 55 -2.51 -5.46 -0.13
C TYR A 55 -3.51 -5.20 -1.23
N ILE A 56 -3.87 -6.24 -1.98
CA ILE A 56 -4.76 -6.15 -3.12
C ILE A 56 -6.19 -6.51 -2.77
N GLN A 57 -7.13 -5.93 -3.52
CA GLN A 57 -8.54 -6.31 -3.51
C GLN A 57 -8.98 -6.57 -4.95
N THR A 58 -9.86 -7.55 -5.14
CA THR A 58 -10.44 -7.87 -6.45
C THR A 58 -11.53 -6.89 -6.86
N ASP A 59 -12.12 -6.20 -5.89
CA ASP A 59 -13.15 -5.19 -6.08
C ASP A 59 -13.08 -4.09 -5.00
N ALA A 60 -13.99 -3.12 -5.06
CA ALA A 60 -14.09 -2.01 -4.11
C ALA A 60 -15.06 -2.24 -2.94
N SER A 61 -15.56 -3.46 -2.76
CA SER A 61 -16.50 -3.78 -1.68
C SER A 61 -15.80 -3.71 -0.31
N ILE A 62 -16.49 -3.13 0.67
CA ILE A 62 -16.05 -3.10 2.07
C ILE A 62 -15.87 -4.54 2.62
N ALA A 63 -16.69 -5.49 2.16
CA ALA A 63 -16.61 -6.89 2.58
C ALA A 63 -15.45 -7.68 1.93
N SER A 64 -14.78 -7.10 0.92
CA SER A 64 -13.67 -7.76 0.25
C SER A 64 -12.43 -7.71 1.12
N VAL A 65 -11.93 -8.89 1.49
CA VAL A 65 -10.76 -9.00 2.35
C VAL A 65 -9.51 -8.66 1.54
N PRO A 66 -8.72 -7.64 1.93
CA PRO A 66 -7.46 -7.34 1.27
C PRO A 66 -6.46 -8.47 1.50
N VAL A 67 -5.80 -8.91 0.44
CA VAL A 67 -4.80 -9.98 0.49
C VAL A 67 -3.41 -9.38 0.30
N GLN A 68 -2.44 -9.78 1.11
CA GLN A 68 -1.08 -9.30 0.95
C GLN A 68 -0.55 -9.72 -0.42
N MET A 69 -0.12 -8.75 -1.24
CA MET A 69 0.49 -9.07 -2.52
C MET A 69 1.98 -9.29 -2.33
N GLN A 70 2.38 -10.56 -2.45
CA GLN A 70 3.75 -11.00 -2.57
C GLN A 70 3.84 -11.76 -3.88
N VAL A 71 4.12 -11.08 -5.01
CA VAL A 71 4.36 -11.83 -6.24
C VAL A 71 5.72 -12.50 -6.11
N MET A 72 5.68 -13.81 -5.88
CA MET A 72 6.79 -14.70 -6.16
C MET A 72 6.94 -14.75 -7.68
N ASP A 73 7.99 -14.12 -8.20
CA ASP A 73 8.60 -14.58 -9.43
C ASP A 73 8.89 -16.08 -9.24
N SER A 74 8.68 -16.93 -10.25
CA SER A 74 9.05 -18.34 -10.17
C SER A 74 10.55 -18.54 -9.89
N ASP A 75 11.35 -17.50 -10.13
CA ASP A 75 12.78 -17.43 -9.81
C ASP A 75 13.09 -16.67 -8.49
N ALA A 76 12.08 -16.14 -7.78
CA ALA A 76 12.27 -15.45 -6.50
C ALA A 76 12.37 -16.45 -5.34
N THR A 77 13.59 -16.76 -4.91
CA THR A 77 13.87 -17.61 -3.73
C THR A 77 13.73 -16.84 -2.39
N GLY A 78 12.66 -16.09 -2.18
CA GLY A 78 12.46 -15.43 -0.87
C GLY A 78 11.32 -14.42 -0.78
N HIS A 79 10.74 -14.35 0.43
CA HIS A 79 9.82 -13.28 0.86
C HIS A 79 10.63 -12.01 1.14
N HIS A 80 10.64 -11.07 0.19
CA HIS A 80 11.21 -9.76 0.45
C HIS A 80 10.13 -8.86 1.04
N VAL A 81 10.11 -8.78 2.38
CA VAL A 81 9.61 -7.58 3.04
C VAL A 81 10.46 -6.42 2.54
N LEU A 82 9.94 -5.63 1.59
CA LEU A 82 10.51 -4.32 1.27
C LEU A 82 10.15 -3.36 2.41
N GLY A 83 10.75 -3.60 3.56
CA GLY A 83 10.74 -2.70 4.70
C GLY A 83 11.85 -1.70 4.51
N THR A 84 11.49 -0.45 4.19
CA THR A 84 12.39 0.66 4.47
C THR A 84 11.96 1.29 5.79
N SER A 85 12.89 1.38 6.74
CA SER A 85 12.64 2.09 7.99
C SER A 85 12.72 3.59 7.70
N SER A 86 11.58 4.24 7.60
CA SER A 86 11.52 5.69 7.60
C SER A 86 11.42 6.18 9.05
N GLY A 87 12.56 6.52 9.64
CA GLY A 87 12.60 7.22 10.93
C GLY A 87 12.57 8.75 10.77
N ALA A 88 13.33 9.29 9.82
CA ALA A 88 13.50 10.74 9.64
C ALA A 88 13.42 11.22 8.17
N GLY A 89 13.11 10.35 7.21
CA GLY A 89 13.16 10.71 5.78
C GLY A 89 12.19 9.92 4.90
N SER A 90 11.88 10.49 3.74
CA SER A 90 11.02 9.87 2.73
C SER A 90 11.78 8.85 1.89
N VAL A 91 11.11 7.78 1.48
CA VAL A 91 11.69 6.72 0.65
C VAL A 91 10.75 6.41 -0.51
N ALA A 92 11.31 6.07 -1.67
CA ALA A 92 10.54 5.64 -2.83
C ALA A 92 10.80 4.15 -3.12
N ILE A 93 9.73 3.37 -3.26
CA ILE A 93 9.79 1.92 -3.52
C ILE A 93 8.87 1.60 -4.70
N VAL A 94 9.31 0.73 -5.59
CA VAL A 94 8.46 0.16 -6.65
C VAL A 94 7.99 -1.22 -6.22
N PHE A 95 6.68 -1.43 -6.26
CA PHE A 95 6.02 -2.72 -6.03
C PHE A 95 5.54 -3.29 -7.36
N HIS A 96 5.75 -4.59 -7.57
CA HIS A 96 5.13 -5.30 -8.69
C HIS A 96 3.72 -5.74 -8.28
N VAL A 97 2.71 -5.34 -9.04
CA VAL A 97 1.29 -5.56 -8.73
C VAL A 97 0.51 -6.33 -9.79
N GLY A 98 1.18 -6.84 -10.85
CA GLY A 98 0.57 -7.78 -11.79
C GLY A 98 -0.76 -7.32 -12.42
N ALA A 99 -0.90 -6.03 -12.73
CA ALA A 99 -2.11 -5.43 -13.31
C ALA A 99 -3.36 -5.47 -12.40
N VAL A 100 -3.19 -5.61 -11.09
CA VAL A 100 -4.31 -5.52 -10.16
C VAL A 100 -4.96 -4.14 -10.19
N GLN A 101 -6.30 -4.12 -10.20
CA GLN A 101 -7.08 -2.89 -10.21
C GLN A 101 -7.07 -2.17 -8.87
N TYR A 102 -7.27 -2.88 -7.75
CA TYR A 102 -7.46 -2.27 -6.45
C TYR A 102 -6.42 -2.72 -5.42
N PHE A 103 -5.90 -1.77 -4.65
CA PHE A 103 -4.99 -2.07 -3.55
C PHE A 103 -5.04 -1.03 -2.43
N ARG A 104 -4.44 -1.38 -1.30
CA ARG A 104 -4.22 -0.54 -0.12
C ARG A 104 -2.75 -0.60 0.28
N VAL A 105 -2.22 0.51 0.78
CA VAL A 105 -0.93 0.57 1.46
C VAL A 105 -1.15 0.18 2.92
N HIS A 106 -0.41 -0.80 3.40
CA HIS A 106 -0.42 -1.25 4.78
C HIS A 106 0.85 -0.83 5.50
N CYS A 107 0.72 -0.30 6.72
CA CYS A 107 1.82 0.02 7.60
C CYS A 107 1.77 -0.90 8.83
N GLY A 108 2.79 -1.74 9.01
CA GLY A 108 2.82 -2.77 10.06
C GLY A 108 2.93 -2.26 11.50
N ALA A 109 3.03 -0.95 11.71
CA ALA A 109 2.99 -0.34 13.04
C ALA A 109 2.02 0.85 13.05
N ASN A 110 1.33 1.03 14.18
CA ASN A 110 0.44 2.17 14.40
C ASN A 110 1.23 3.48 14.27
N GLN A 111 0.59 4.47 13.64
CA GLN A 111 1.16 5.80 13.45
C GLN A 111 0.51 6.77 14.43
N ALA A 112 1.25 7.79 14.86
CA ALA A 112 0.76 8.80 15.82
C ALA A 112 -0.13 9.87 15.14
N ALA A 113 -0.18 9.88 13.81
CA ALA A 113 -0.99 10.78 13.00
C ALA A 113 -1.14 10.18 11.59
N ASP A 114 -2.08 10.72 10.82
CA ASP A 114 -2.33 10.33 9.42
C ASP A 114 -1.06 10.29 8.58
N ARG A 115 -1.02 9.35 7.64
CA ARG A 115 0.10 9.21 6.69
C ARG A 115 -0.42 9.19 5.27
N ALA A 116 0.02 10.18 4.50
CA ALA A 116 -0.24 10.29 3.07
C ALA A 116 0.93 9.71 2.27
N PHE A 117 0.66 8.64 1.53
CA PHE A 117 1.58 8.01 0.61
C PHE A 117 1.26 8.49 -0.80
N THR A 118 2.31 8.82 -1.56
CA THR A 118 2.14 9.25 -2.96
C THR A 118 2.40 8.06 -3.87
N VAL A 119 1.40 7.66 -4.65
CA VAL A 119 1.45 6.43 -5.46
C VAL A 119 1.26 6.74 -6.94
N ARG A 120 1.91 5.96 -7.81
CA ARG A 120 1.75 6.08 -9.27
C ARG A 120 1.97 4.73 -9.95
N GLY A 121 1.03 4.35 -10.81
CA GLY A 121 1.23 3.22 -11.72
C GLY A 121 2.29 3.52 -12.78
N CYS A 122 3.18 2.56 -13.04
CA CYS A 122 4.29 2.71 -13.98
C CYS A 122 4.58 1.44 -14.77
#